data_AF-A0AAV7KL59-F1
#
_entry.id   AF-A0AAV7KL59-F1
#
_cell.length_a   1.000
_cell.length_b   1.000
_cell.length_c   1.000
_cell.angle_alpha   90.00
_cell.angle_beta   90.00
_cell.angle_gamma   90.00
#
_symmetry.space_group_name_H-M   'P 1'
#
loop_
_entity.id
_entity.type
_entity.pdbx_description
1 polymer ?
#
loop_
_entity_poly.entity_id
_entity_poly.type
_entity_poly.pdbx_seq_one_letter_code
_entity_poly.pdbx_strand_id
1 'polypeptide(L)'
;HVLNVLGRSKEASELLPNDPSKGIADGIANAWKLYGSEKALVMFLVENVQRNILDHRYIENELWRRKICVIRRKLKDVFERASLDEERRLF
;
A
#
# COMPACT_ATOMS: atom_id res chain seq x y z
N HIS A 1 -13.57 16.25 4.58
CA HIS A 1 -14.73 15.39 4.90
C HIS A 1 -15.97 16.00 4.26
N VAL A 2 -16.91 15.20 3.72
CA VAL A 2 -18.12 15.72 3.05
C VAL A 2 -18.95 16.66 3.93
N LEU A 3 -18.99 16.41 5.24
CA LEU A 3 -19.65 17.29 6.21
C LEU A 3 -19.11 18.73 6.22
N ASN A 4 -17.80 18.93 6.07
CA ASN A 4 -17.22 20.28 5.98
C ASN A 4 -17.66 21.00 4.70
N VAL A 5 -17.79 20.27 3.59
CA VAL A 5 -18.30 20.82 2.33
C VAL A 5 -19.77 21.23 2.47
N LEU A 6 -20.54 20.51 3.29
CA LEU A 6 -21.94 20.80 3.61
C LEU A 6 -22.11 21.83 4.74
N GLY A 7 -21.04 22.46 5.24
CA GLY A 7 -21.09 23.44 6.33
C GLY A 7 -21.38 22.84 7.73
N ARG A 8 -21.32 21.51 7.88
CA ARG A 8 -21.55 20.78 9.14
C ARG A 8 -20.26 20.49 9.89
N SER A 9 -19.53 21.56 10.21
CA SER A 9 -18.20 21.47 10.82
C SER A 9 -18.23 20.94 12.25
N LYS A 10 -19.33 21.18 12.99
CA LYS A 10 -19.48 20.68 14.37
C LYS A 10 -19.60 19.15 14.37
N GLU A 11 -20.50 18.61 13.59
CA GLU A 11 -20.67 17.16 13.45
C GLU A 11 -19.42 16.49 12.89
N ALA A 12 -18.71 17.16 11.96
CA ALA A 12 -17.42 16.67 11.46
C ALA A 12 -16.35 16.56 12.55
N SER A 13 -16.36 17.45 13.55
CA SER A 13 -15.39 17.44 14.66
C SER A 13 -15.67 16.36 15.71
N GLU A 14 -16.90 15.84 15.76
CA GLU A 14 -17.30 14.75 16.65
C GLU A 14 -16.93 13.37 16.07
N LEU A 15 -16.57 13.29 14.79
CA LEU A 15 -16.11 12.05 14.16
C LEU A 15 -14.71 11.69 14.61
N LEU A 16 -14.52 10.42 14.98
CA LEU A 16 -13.20 9.89 15.27
C LEU A 16 -12.32 9.89 14.01
N PRO A 17 -11.01 10.14 14.15
CA PRO A 17 -10.07 10.00 13.04
C PRO A 17 -10.13 8.59 12.44
N ASN A 18 -10.21 8.51 11.13
CA ASN A 18 -10.21 7.25 10.39
C ASN A 18 -9.28 7.38 9.18
N ASP A 19 -8.03 6.95 9.34
CA ASP A 19 -7.02 6.94 8.26
C ASP A 19 -6.44 5.52 8.09
N PRO A 20 -7.23 4.60 7.51
CA PRO A 20 -6.86 3.19 7.42
C PRO A 20 -5.70 2.98 6.46
N SER A 21 -5.64 3.73 5.35
CA SER A 21 -4.56 3.63 4.38
C SER A 21 -3.22 3.99 5.00
N LYS A 22 -3.17 5.04 5.83
CA LYS A 22 -1.97 5.39 6.58
C LYS A 22 -1.58 4.30 7.57
N GLY A 23 -2.52 3.80 8.37
CA GLY A 23 -2.25 2.74 9.35
C GLY A 23 -1.71 1.46 8.70
N ILE A 24 -2.30 1.03 7.59
CA ILE A 24 -1.82 -0.14 6.83
C ILE A 24 -0.44 0.14 6.23
N ALA A 25 -0.24 1.31 5.62
CA ALA A 25 1.06 1.69 5.06
C ALA A 25 2.16 1.76 6.13
N ASP A 26 1.85 2.18 7.36
CA ASP A 26 2.80 2.17 8.48
C ASP A 26 3.21 0.75 8.86
N GLY A 27 2.25 -0.19 8.90
CA GLY A 27 2.53 -1.61 9.11
C GLY A 27 3.45 -2.19 8.03
N ILE A 28 3.13 -1.93 6.76
CA ILE A 28 3.94 -2.38 5.62
C ILE A 28 5.33 -1.74 5.64
N ALA A 29 5.43 -0.45 5.94
CA ALA A 29 6.71 0.25 6.03
C ALA A 29 7.60 -0.32 7.13
N ASN A 30 7.02 -0.70 8.28
CA ASN A 30 7.78 -1.37 9.34
C ASN A 30 8.24 -2.77 8.91
N ALA A 31 7.40 -3.55 8.22
CA ALA A 31 7.81 -4.84 7.66
C ALA A 31 8.95 -4.68 6.63
N TRP A 32 8.88 -3.69 5.75
CA TRP A 32 9.95 -3.38 4.78
C TRP A 32 11.26 -2.97 5.47
N LYS A 33 11.20 -2.17 6.54
CA LYS A 33 12.39 -1.84 7.35
C LYS A 33 13.01 -3.08 7.99
N LEU A 34 12.19 -3.98 8.53
CA LEU A 34 12.64 -5.24 9.12
C LEU A 34 13.21 -6.21 8.09
N TYR A 35 12.75 -6.13 6.83
CA TYR A 35 13.35 -6.87 5.71
C TYR A 35 14.82 -6.46 5.46
N GLY A 36 15.20 -5.22 5.80
CA GLY A 36 16.61 -4.83 5.93
C GLY A 36 17.36 -4.56 4.63
N SER A 37 16.65 -4.36 3.51
CA SER A 37 17.27 -4.05 2.21
C SER A 37 16.66 -2.80 1.59
N GLU A 38 17.45 -1.72 1.49
CA GLU A 38 17.02 -0.46 0.86
C GLU A 38 16.68 -0.61 -0.63
N LYS A 39 17.23 -1.64 -1.28
CA LYS A 39 16.96 -1.95 -2.69
C LYS A 39 15.70 -2.79 -2.89
N ALA A 40 15.11 -3.32 -1.83
CA ALA A 40 13.90 -4.13 -1.92
C ALA A 40 12.66 -3.26 -2.20
N LEU A 41 11.69 -3.85 -2.89
CA LEU A 41 10.44 -3.19 -3.24
C LEU A 41 9.26 -3.89 -2.54
N VAL A 42 8.18 -3.14 -2.33
CA VAL A 42 6.90 -3.71 -1.89
C VAL A 42 6.07 -4.08 -3.12
N MET A 43 5.79 -5.36 -3.30
CA MET A 43 4.98 -5.84 -4.42
C MET A 43 3.51 -6.01 -4.02
N PHE A 44 2.61 -5.37 -4.76
CA PHE A 44 1.19 -5.63 -4.73
C PHE A 44 0.86 -6.72 -5.75
N LEU A 45 0.45 -7.89 -5.27
CA LEU A 45 -0.15 -8.95 -6.09
C LEU A 45 -1.59 -8.58 -6.40
N VAL A 46 -1.94 -8.47 -7.68
CA VAL A 46 -3.21 -7.89 -8.13
C VAL A 46 -3.91 -8.74 -9.19
N GLU A 47 -5.22 -8.62 -9.24
CA GLU A 47 -6.05 -9.28 -10.26
C GLU A 47 -6.10 -8.47 -11.57
N ASN A 48 -6.65 -9.09 -12.62
CA ASN A 48 -6.87 -8.42 -13.92
C ASN A 48 -7.87 -7.26 -13.82
N VAL A 49 -8.96 -7.46 -13.09
CA VAL A 49 -10.03 -6.48 -12.90
C VAL A 49 -10.26 -6.32 -11.41
N GLN A 50 -9.66 -5.28 -10.84
CA GLN A 50 -9.76 -5.00 -9.41
C GLN A 50 -10.88 -3.98 -9.15
N ARG A 51 -11.97 -4.42 -8.51
CA ARG A 51 -13.08 -3.52 -8.15
C ARG A 51 -12.63 -2.39 -7.22
N ASN A 52 -11.76 -2.72 -6.26
CA ASN A 52 -11.29 -1.79 -5.22
C ASN A 52 -9.86 -1.30 -5.48
N ILE A 53 -9.55 -0.95 -6.74
CA ILE A 53 -8.20 -0.47 -7.08
C ILE A 53 -7.79 0.77 -6.28
N LEU A 54 -8.75 1.64 -5.95
CA LEU A 54 -8.49 2.88 -5.24
C LEU A 54 -7.90 2.64 -3.84
N ASP A 55 -8.38 1.65 -3.10
CA ASP A 55 -7.87 1.33 -1.77
C ASP A 55 -6.38 0.97 -1.82
N HIS A 56 -5.97 0.18 -2.82
CA HIS A 56 -4.56 -0.14 -3.03
C HIS A 56 -3.76 1.11 -3.38
N ARG A 57 -4.30 1.98 -4.26
CA ARG A 57 -3.62 3.21 -4.69
C ARG A 57 -3.42 4.19 -3.53
N TYR A 58 -4.36 4.27 -2.59
CA TYR A 58 -4.16 5.08 -1.37
C TYR A 58 -3.00 4.57 -0.52
N ILE A 59 -2.89 3.25 -0.33
CA ILE A 59 -1.77 2.64 0.41
C ILE A 59 -0.45 2.85 -0.34
N GLU A 60 -0.43 2.63 -1.67
CA GLU A 60 0.74 2.89 -2.52
C GLU A 60 1.22 4.34 -2.39
N ASN A 61 0.29 5.30 -2.41
CA ASN A 61 0.62 6.71 -2.25
C ASN A 61 1.21 7.02 -0.87
N GLU A 62 0.66 6.42 0.19
CA GLU A 62 1.23 6.55 1.53
C GLU A 62 2.66 5.96 1.61
N LEU A 63 2.93 4.82 0.96
CA LEU A 63 4.28 4.26 0.87
C LEU A 63 5.24 5.13 0.05
N TRP A 64 4.77 5.71 -1.07
CA TRP A 64 5.56 6.65 -1.87
C TRP A 64 5.93 7.92 -1.11
N ARG A 65 5.01 8.47 -0.31
CA ARG A 65 5.30 9.60 0.59
C ARG A 65 6.43 9.29 1.59
N ARG A 66 6.61 8.00 1.92
CA ARG A 66 7.69 7.49 2.78
C ARG A 66 8.94 7.06 2.00
N LYS A 67 9.00 7.34 0.68
CA LYS A 67 10.09 6.96 -0.23
C LYS A 67 10.30 5.44 -0.36
N ILE A 68 9.27 4.64 -0.13
CA ILE A 68 9.30 3.19 -0.33
C ILE A 68 8.79 2.88 -1.74
N CYS A 69 9.61 2.20 -2.54
CA CYS A 69 9.26 1.81 -3.89
C CYS A 69 8.23 0.67 -3.90
N VAL A 70 7.17 0.83 -4.68
CA VAL A 70 6.12 -0.18 -4.87
C VAL A 70 6.03 -0.61 -6.33
N ILE A 71 5.67 -1.87 -6.56
CA ILE A 71 5.34 -2.41 -7.89
C ILE A 71 4.03 -3.19 -7.84
N ARG A 72 3.37 -3.30 -9.00
CA ARG A 72 2.16 -4.12 -9.17
C ARG A 72 2.46 -5.25 -10.14
N ARG A 73 2.09 -6.47 -9.78
CA ARG A 73 2.23 -7.68 -10.62
C ARG A 73 1.03 -8.58 -10.50
N LYS A 74 0.65 -9.24 -11.58
CA LYS A 74 -0.34 -10.33 -11.51
C LYS A 74 0.37 -11.59 -11.06
N LEU A 75 -0.37 -12.51 -10.46
CA LEU A 75 0.18 -13.80 -10.06
C LEU A 75 0.78 -14.56 -11.25
N LYS A 76 0.15 -14.47 -12.44
CA LYS A 76 0.68 -15.02 -13.69
C LYS A 76 2.04 -14.41 -14.07
N ASP A 77 2.19 -13.10 -13.96
CA ASP A 77 3.46 -12.43 -14.30
C ASP A 77 4.58 -12.87 -13.35
N VAL A 78 4.26 -13.04 -12.05
CA VAL A 78 5.22 -13.54 -11.05
C VAL A 78 5.58 -14.99 -11.35
N PHE A 79 4.60 -15.85 -11.65
CA PHE A 79 4.85 -17.24 -12.00
C PHE A 79 5.76 -17.39 -13.24
N GLU A 80 5.58 -16.55 -14.26
CA GLU A 80 6.33 -16.66 -15.52
C GLU A 80 7.73 -16.04 -15.45
N ARG A 81 7.97 -15.07 -14.57
CA ARG A 81 9.18 -14.22 -14.63
C ARG A 81 9.99 -14.18 -13.34
N ALA A 82 9.38 -14.49 -12.20
CA ALA A 82 10.06 -14.37 -10.93
C ALA A 82 10.90 -15.61 -10.65
N SER A 83 11.97 -15.41 -9.90
CA SER A 83 12.88 -16.47 -9.46
C SER A 83 13.21 -16.30 -7.98
N LEU A 84 13.67 -17.38 -7.37
CA LEU A 84 14.22 -17.36 -6.02
C LEU A 84 15.72 -17.57 -6.11
N ASP A 85 16.47 -16.81 -5.31
CA ASP A 85 17.89 -17.11 -5.10
C ASP A 85 18.09 -18.17 -4.01
N GLU A 86 19.35 -18.44 -3.67
CA GLU A 86 19.75 -19.44 -2.68
C GLU A 86 19.20 -19.12 -1.28
N GLU A 87 19.03 -17.84 -0.95
CA GLU A 87 18.44 -17.36 0.31
C GLU A 87 16.91 -17.24 0.26
N ARG A 88 16.26 -17.72 -0.81
CA ARG A 88 14.81 -17.64 -1.05
C ARG A 88 14.27 -16.20 -1.12
N ARG A 89 15.08 -15.25 -1.57
CA ARG A 89 14.64 -13.90 -1.92
C ARG A 89 14.04 -13.89 -3.32
N LEU A 90 12.97 -13.13 -3.50
CA LEU A 90 12.23 -13.04 -4.75
C LEU A 90 12.83 -11.96 -5.66
N PHE A 91 13.17 -12.34 -6.90
CA PHE A 91 13.66 -11.46 -7.97
C PHE A 91 12.76 -11.52 -9.20
#